data_AF-R6ST76-F1
#
_entry.id   AF-R6ST76-F1
#
_cell.length_a   1.000
_cell.length_b   1.000
_cell.length_c   1.000
_cell.angle_alpha   90.00
_cell.angle_beta   90.00
_cell.angle_gamma   90.00
#
_symmetry.space_group_name_H-M   'P 1'
#
loop_
_entity.id
_entity.type
_entity.pdbx_description
1 polymer ?
#
loop_
_entity_poly.entity_id
_entity_poly.type
_entity_poly.pdbx_seq_one_letter_code
_entity_poly.pdbx_strand_id
1 'polypeptide(L)'
;MFSTQEKTEIMHFAIAALFTEQEKIMANKAAKQALEQFKKEAASEVGVNLNQGYNGDLTSRQAGSIGGQMVKKMIESYENSIQSK
;
A
#
# COMPACT_ATOMS: atom_id res chain seq x y z
N MET A 1 3.31 -44.03 14.19
CA MET A 1 2.43 -43.08 14.91
C MET A 1 3.33 -41.98 15.45
N PHE A 2 3.14 -40.73 15.03
CA PHE A 2 3.99 -39.61 15.50
C PHE A 2 3.86 -39.41 17.01
N SER A 3 4.95 -39.03 17.66
CA SER A 3 4.98 -38.75 19.09
C SER A 3 4.14 -37.50 19.43
N THR A 4 3.69 -37.39 20.69
CA THR A 4 2.97 -36.20 21.17
C THR A 4 3.80 -34.91 21.03
N GLN A 5 5.12 -35.02 21.17
CA GLN A 5 6.06 -33.91 21.01
C GLN A 5 6.11 -33.41 19.56
N GLU A 6 6.29 -34.31 18.59
CA GLU A 6 6.29 -33.95 17.16
C GLU A 6 4.98 -33.30 16.73
N LYS A 7 3.84 -33.81 17.21
CA LYS A 7 2.54 -33.20 16.93
C LYS A 7 2.44 -31.77 17.47
N THR A 8 3.03 -31.52 18.63
CA THR A 8 3.04 -30.19 19.27
C THR A 8 3.93 -29.23 18.49
N GLU A 9 5.10 -29.66 18.02
CA GLU A 9 5.99 -28.82 17.20
C GLU A 9 5.39 -28.49 15.83
N ILE A 10 4.78 -29.49 15.17
CA ILE A 10 4.06 -29.29 13.91
C ILE A 10 2.91 -28.29 14.09
N MET A 11 2.17 -28.38 15.19
CA MET A 11 1.09 -27.45 15.49
C MET A 11 1.61 -26.02 15.75
N HIS A 12 2.69 -25.85 16.52
CA HIS A 12 3.29 -24.53 16.73
C HIS A 12 3.82 -23.92 15.43
N PHE A 13 4.47 -24.72 14.58
CA PHE A 13 4.95 -24.26 13.28
C PHE A 13 3.81 -23.85 12.35
N ALA A 14 2.73 -24.63 12.31
CA ALA A 14 1.54 -24.30 11.52
C ALA A 14 0.87 -23.00 11.99
N ILE A 15 0.77 -22.79 13.31
CA ILE A 15 0.23 -21.55 13.90
C ILE A 15 1.11 -20.35 13.55
N ALA A 16 2.43 -20.48 13.65
CA ALA A 16 3.37 -19.41 13.29
C ALA A 16 3.25 -19.02 11.81
N ALA A 17 3.18 -20.00 10.90
CA ALA A 17 3.00 -19.75 9.48
C ALA A 17 1.68 -19.01 9.19
N LEU A 18 0.57 -19.43 9.82
CA LEU A 18 -0.72 -18.75 9.68
C LEU A 18 -0.68 -17.29 10.18
N PHE A 19 0.04 -17.03 11.27
CA PHE A 19 0.20 -15.67 11.79
C PHE A 19 0.95 -14.76 10.80
N THR A 20 2.05 -15.25 10.21
CA THR A 20 2.81 -14.49 9.22
C THR A 20 2.00 -14.13 7.97
N GLU A 21 1.11 -15.03 7.51
CA GLU A 21 0.21 -14.73 6.39
C GLU A 21 -0.81 -13.65 6.74
N GLN A 22 -1.36 -13.65 7.95
CA GLN A 22 -2.29 -12.61 8.41
C GLN A 22 -1.62 -11.24 8.49
N GLU A 23 -0.38 -11.16 9.00
CA GLU A 23 0.39 -9.91 9.05
C GLU A 23 0.62 -9.33 7.66
N LYS A 24 1.00 -10.16 6.70
CA LYS A 24 1.21 -9.77 5.30
C LYS A 24 -0.07 -9.24 4.66
N ILE A 25 -1.22 -9.89 4.92
CA ILE A 25 -2.53 -9.44 4.45
C ILE A 25 -2.88 -8.06 5.03
N MET A 26 -2.67 -7.87 6.33
CA MET A 26 -2.97 -6.60 7.00
C MET A 26 -2.05 -5.47 6.53
N ALA A 27 -0.76 -5.73 6.36
CA ALA A 27 0.20 -4.78 5.80
C ALA A 27 -0.20 -4.34 4.38
N ASN A 28 -0.65 -5.28 3.53
CA ASN A 28 -1.12 -4.95 2.18
C ASN A 28 -2.36 -4.04 2.19
N LYS A 29 -3.30 -4.28 3.11
CA LYS A 29 -4.50 -3.44 3.27
C LYS A 29 -4.14 -2.02 3.69
N ALA A 30 -3.26 -1.88 4.69
CA ALA A 30 -2.80 -0.56 5.15
C ALA A 30 -2.06 0.20 4.03
N ALA A 31 -1.19 -0.47 3.29
CA ALA A 31 -0.48 0.14 2.15
C ALA A 31 -1.45 0.62 1.06
N LYS A 32 -2.49 -0.15 0.75
CA LYS A 32 -3.54 0.26 -0.20
C LYS A 32 -4.30 1.51 0.28
N GLN A 33 -4.65 1.57 1.56
CA GLN A 33 -5.34 2.73 2.13
C GLN A 33 -4.47 3.99 2.09
N ALA A 34 -3.20 3.87 2.46
CA ALA A 34 -2.24 4.97 2.37
C ALA A 34 -2.08 5.46 0.93
N LEU A 35 -2.00 4.55 -0.04
CA LEU A 35 -1.92 4.90 -1.46
C LEU A 35 -3.18 5.61 -1.96
N GLU A 36 -4.37 5.19 -1.54
CA GLU A 36 -5.62 5.85 -1.90
C GLU A 36 -5.70 7.28 -1.35
N GLN A 37 -5.25 7.49 -0.11
CA GLN A 37 -5.16 8.82 0.48
C GLN A 37 -4.17 9.71 -0.29
N PHE A 38 -2.98 9.18 -0.56
CA PHE A 38 -1.95 9.88 -1.33
C PHE A 38 -2.42 10.29 -2.73
N LYS A 39 -3.14 9.39 -3.43
CA LYS A 39 -3.76 9.68 -4.73
C LYS A 39 -4.79 10.82 -4.63
N LYS A 40 -5.62 10.85 -3.59
CA LYS A 40 -6.61 11.92 -3.37
C LYS A 40 -5.95 13.27 -3.12
N GLU A 41 -4.89 13.30 -2.33
CA GLU A 41 -4.11 14.51 -2.07
C GLU A 41 -3.48 15.06 -3.36
N ALA A 42 -2.80 14.19 -4.12
CA ALA A 42 -2.20 14.56 -5.40
C ALA A 42 -3.25 15.10 -6.39
N ALA A 43 -4.45 14.51 -6.42
CA ALA A 43 -5.53 14.99 -7.27
C ALA A 43 -6.08 16.35 -6.85
N SER A 44 -6.27 16.57 -5.55
CA SER A 44 -6.68 17.85 -4.98
C SER A 44 -5.72 18.98 -5.36
N GLU A 45 -4.40 18.74 -5.28
CA GLU A 45 -3.37 19.72 -5.60
C GLU A 45 -3.34 20.13 -7.07
N VAL A 46 -3.74 19.23 -7.99
CA VAL A 46 -3.86 19.55 -9.42
C VAL A 46 -5.26 20.00 -9.82
N GLY A 47 -6.17 20.21 -8.86
CA GLY A 47 -7.53 20.65 -9.10
C GLY A 47 -8.40 19.62 -9.84
N VAL A 48 -8.09 18.32 -9.71
CA VAL A 48 -8.88 17.23 -10.28
C VAL A 48 -9.63 16.52 -9.16
N ASN A 49 -10.95 16.42 -9.30
CA ASN A 49 -11.77 15.68 -8.34
C ASN A 49 -11.81 14.19 -8.73
N LEU A 50 -11.51 13.31 -7.78
CA LEU A 50 -11.61 11.87 -7.96
C LEU A 50 -12.89 11.34 -7.32
N ASN A 51 -13.68 10.64 -8.11
CA ASN A 51 -14.85 9.94 -7.63
C ASN A 51 -14.43 8.66 -6.89
N GLN A 52 -15.21 8.29 -5.87
CA GLN A 52 -15.06 7.00 -5.21
C GLN A 52 -15.69 5.92 -6.10
N GLY A 53 -14.89 5.41 -7.05
CA GLY A 53 -15.32 4.44 -8.04
C GLY A 53 -14.69 4.69 -9.40
N TYR A 54 -15.53 4.71 -10.43
CA TYR A 54 -15.08 4.91 -11.81
C TYR A 54 -14.63 6.36 -12.06
N ASN A 55 -13.48 6.51 -12.71
CA ASN A 55 -12.88 7.80 -13.08
C ASN A 55 -12.44 7.79 -14.57
N GLY A 56 -13.11 7.00 -15.42
CA GLY A 56 -12.73 6.87 -16.83
C GLY A 56 -13.22 8.02 -17.72
N ASP A 57 -14.01 8.93 -17.16
CA ASP A 57 -14.41 10.21 -17.74
C ASP A 57 -13.30 11.28 -17.64
N LEU A 58 -12.26 11.04 -16.82
CA LEU A 58 -11.10 11.92 -16.76
C LEU A 58 -10.37 11.95 -18.10
N THR A 59 -10.06 13.16 -18.55
CA THR A 59 -9.18 13.32 -19.71
C THR A 59 -7.78 12.76 -19.40
N SER A 60 -7.07 12.30 -20.42
CA SER A 60 -5.69 11.80 -20.26
C SER A 60 -4.77 12.86 -19.63
N ARG A 61 -5.04 14.14 -19.88
CA ARG A 61 -4.33 15.26 -19.23
C ARG A 61 -4.57 15.27 -17.72
N GLN A 62 -5.81 15.16 -17.27
CA GLN A 62 -6.14 15.15 -15.84
C GLN A 62 -5.54 13.94 -15.12
N ALA A 63 -5.74 12.74 -15.66
CA ALA A 63 -5.15 11.53 -15.09
C ALA A 63 -3.62 11.59 -15.07
N GLY A 64 -3.01 12.10 -16.14
CA GLY A 64 -1.56 12.32 -16.24
C GLY A 64 -1.05 13.33 -15.21
N SER A 65 -1.76 14.44 -14.99
CA SER A 65 -1.41 15.44 -13.97
C SER A 65 -1.42 14.86 -12.55
N ILE A 66 -2.42 14.04 -12.22
CA ILE A 66 -2.49 13.35 -10.92
C ILE A 66 -1.27 12.43 -10.74
N GLY A 67 -1.02 11.54 -11.70
CA GLY A 67 0.10 10.60 -11.65
C GLY A 67 1.45 11.31 -11.59
N GLY A 68 1.60 12.42 -12.33
CA GLY A 68 2.78 13.27 -12.29
C GLY A 68 3.05 13.84 -10.90
N GLN A 69 2.03 14.33 -10.20
CA GLN A 69 2.23 14.83 -8.83
C GLN A 69 2.51 13.74 -7.81
N MET A 70 1.92 12.56 -7.97
CA MET A 70 2.27 11.41 -7.14
C MET A 70 3.77 11.07 -7.27
N VAL A 71 4.29 11.04 -8.49
CA VAL A 71 5.73 10.80 -8.74
C VAL A 71 6.58 11.93 -8.16
N LYS A 72 6.19 13.19 -8.35
CA LYS A 72 6.92 14.34 -7.82
C LYS A 72 7.09 14.27 -6.30
N LYS A 73 6.01 14.05 -5.55
CA LYS A 73 6.05 13.90 -4.09
C LYS A 73 6.86 12.68 -3.64
N MET A 74 6.81 11.59 -4.40
CA MET A 74 7.62 10.41 -4.10
C MET A 74 9.11 10.71 -4.22
N ILE A 75 9.52 11.45 -5.26
CA ILE A 75 10.90 11.91 -5.44
C ILE A 75 11.29 12.86 -4.31
N GLU A 76 10.46 13.86 -4.00
CA GLU A 76 10.72 14.81 -2.90
C GLU A 76 10.91 14.07 -1.55
N SER A 77 10.05 13.10 -1.23
CA SER A 77 10.18 12.29 -0.01
C SER A 77 11.48 11.48 -0.01
N TYR A 78 11.87 10.93 -1.16
CA TYR A 78 13.11 10.17 -1.30
C TYR A 78 14.34 11.06 -1.13
N GLU A 79 14.37 12.22 -1.79
CA GLU A 79 15.44 13.22 -1.65
C GLU A 79 15.59 13.67 -0.18
N ASN A 80 14.48 13.98 0.49
CA ASN A 80 14.48 14.35 1.91
C ASN A 80 15.05 13.23 2.79
N SER A 81 14.72 11.97 2.52
CA SER A 81 15.23 10.81 3.26
C SER A 81 16.74 10.59 3.10
N ILE A 82 17.30 11.00 1.96
CA ILE A 82 18.74 10.96 1.70
C ILE A 82 19.44 12.11 2.43
N GLN A 83 18.87 13.32 2.36
CA GLN A 83 19.43 14.51 3.00
C GLN A 83 19.43 14.42 4.53
N SER A 84 18.49 13.67 5.12
CA SER A 84 18.42 13.44 6.56
C SER A 84 19.39 12.39 7.11
N LYS A 85 20.26 11.82 6.26
CA LYS A 85 21.33 10.88 6.65
C LYS A 85 22.68 11.57 6.66
#